data_AF-A0ABD6A1S0-F1
#
_entry.id   AF-A0ABD6A1S0-F1
#
_cell.length_a   1.000
_cell.length_b   1.000
_cell.length_c   1.000
_cell.angle_alpha   90.00
_cell.angle_beta   90.00
_cell.angle_gamma   90.00
#
_symmetry.space_group_name_H-M   'P 1'
#
loop_
_entity.id
_entity.type
_entity.pdbx_description
1 polymer ?
#
loop_
_entity_poly.entity_id
_entity_poly.type
_entity_poly.pdbx_seq_one_letter_code
_entity_poly.pdbx_strand_id
1 'polypeptide(L)'
;MYVGAQLAPERRELDLDWAENVGDETAAHEFEVPTDDAFDGYVGIQAFDVGAYGHEILINGDPMSGFDIPPNDGWQYWVDTFADAVSLTEGTNALRIARDVDSDDAFAVGTVTVHWKEPEDA
;
A
#
# COMPACT_ATOMS: atom_id res chain seq x y z
N MET A 1 1.48 -9.53 -4.08
CA MET A 1 0.94 -8.92 -5.31
C MET A 1 2.02 -8.03 -5.90
N TYR A 2 2.29 -8.14 -7.21
CA TYR A 2 3.17 -7.19 -7.89
C TYR A 2 2.37 -5.92 -8.20
N VAL A 3 2.94 -4.76 -7.86
CA VAL A 3 2.34 -3.44 -8.09
C VAL A 3 3.01 -2.79 -9.30
N GLY A 4 4.33 -2.62 -9.26
CA GLY A 4 5.10 -2.07 -10.39
C GLY A 4 4.64 -0.67 -10.80
N ALA A 5 4.43 0.21 -9.83
CA ALA A 5 3.93 1.57 -10.06
C ALA A 5 4.86 2.60 -9.43
N GLN A 6 5.02 3.75 -10.08
CA GLN A 6 5.57 4.96 -9.48
C GLN A 6 4.45 5.97 -9.26
N LEU A 7 4.42 6.57 -8.08
CA LEU A 7 3.54 7.65 -7.72
C LEU A 7 4.34 8.94 -7.75
N ALA A 8 3.91 9.89 -8.57
CA ALA A 8 4.69 11.06 -8.93
C ALA A 8 3.78 12.20 -9.41
N PRO A 9 4.03 13.46 -9.02
CA PRO A 9 3.39 14.60 -9.65
C PRO A 9 3.89 14.76 -11.11
N GLU A 10 3.12 15.46 -11.95
CA GLU A 10 3.38 15.61 -13.40
C GLU A 10 4.80 16.08 -13.77
N ARG A 11 5.51 16.76 -12.84
CA ARG A 11 6.81 17.40 -13.09
C ARG A 11 8.00 16.66 -12.49
N ARG A 12 7.79 15.55 -11.80
CA ARG A 12 8.84 14.82 -11.09
C ARG A 12 8.57 13.33 -11.12
N GLU A 13 9.02 12.68 -12.18
CA GLU A 13 8.99 11.22 -12.33
C GLU A 13 10.37 10.61 -12.10
N LEU A 14 10.40 9.36 -11.65
CA LEU A 14 11.60 8.55 -11.54
C LEU A 14 11.87 7.85 -12.88
N ASP A 15 13.14 7.78 -13.28
CA ASP A 15 13.58 7.07 -14.48
C ASP A 15 13.65 5.55 -14.20
N LEU A 16 12.50 4.89 -14.22
CA LEU A 16 12.32 3.48 -13.89
C LEU A 16 11.69 2.75 -15.09
N ASP A 17 12.35 1.71 -15.58
CA ASP A 17 11.88 0.91 -16.72
C ASP A 17 10.86 -0.18 -16.35
N TRP A 18 10.69 -0.43 -15.04
CA TRP A 18 9.82 -1.47 -14.49
C TRP A 18 8.53 -0.93 -13.84
N ALA A 19 8.43 0.39 -13.62
CA ALA A 19 7.34 1.04 -12.90
C ALA A 19 6.53 1.98 -13.79
N GLU A 20 5.22 1.73 -13.89
CA GLU A 20 4.31 2.63 -14.60
C GLU A 20 4.02 3.89 -13.76
N ASN A 21 4.06 5.07 -14.36
CA ASN A 21 3.64 6.30 -13.68
C ASN A 21 2.11 6.37 -13.60
N VAL A 22 1.58 6.28 -12.39
CA VAL A 22 0.13 6.27 -12.10
C VAL A 22 -0.36 7.58 -11.50
N GLY A 23 0.52 8.58 -11.33
CA GLY A 23 0.18 9.86 -10.73
C GLY A 23 0.03 9.76 -9.21
N ASP A 24 -1.17 10.06 -8.71
CA ASP A 24 -1.40 10.26 -7.27
C ASP A 24 -1.80 8.98 -6.52
N GLU A 25 -2.35 7.98 -7.22
CA GLU A 25 -2.92 6.78 -6.60
C GLU A 25 -2.70 5.55 -7.50
N THR A 26 -2.39 4.40 -6.91
CA THR A 26 -2.31 3.13 -7.65
C THR A 26 -3.69 2.65 -8.10
N ALA A 27 -3.72 1.78 -9.11
CA ALA A 27 -4.92 0.98 -9.36
C ALA A 27 -5.31 0.14 -8.12
N ALA A 28 -6.56 -0.34 -8.10
CA ALA A 28 -7.00 -1.28 -7.08
C ALA A 28 -6.30 -2.63 -7.27
N HIS A 29 -5.61 -3.09 -6.24
CA HIS A 29 -5.04 -4.43 -6.20
C HIS A 29 -5.94 -5.34 -5.37
N GLU A 30 -6.72 -6.18 -6.05
CA GLU A 30 -7.70 -7.05 -5.43
C GLU A 30 -7.06 -8.32 -4.85
N PHE A 31 -7.60 -8.79 -3.72
CA PHE A 31 -7.25 -10.05 -3.09
C PHE A 31 -8.48 -10.66 -2.41
N GLU A 32 -8.51 -11.99 -2.34
CA GLU A 32 -9.63 -12.74 -1.75
C GLU A 32 -9.34 -13.11 -0.30
N VAL A 33 -10.30 -12.85 0.58
CA VAL A 33 -10.29 -13.27 1.98
C VAL A 33 -11.43 -14.30 2.16
N PRO A 34 -11.13 -15.55 2.58
CA PRO A 34 -12.11 -16.64 2.54
C PRO A 34 -13.07 -16.66 3.74
N THR A 35 -12.95 -15.71 4.67
CA THR A 35 -13.73 -15.66 5.92
C THR A 35 -14.11 -14.23 6.27
N ASP A 36 -15.25 -14.08 6.95
CA ASP A 36 -15.72 -12.83 7.56
C ASP A 36 -15.10 -12.56 8.95
N ASP A 37 -14.39 -13.54 9.51
CA ASP A 37 -13.76 -13.49 10.84
C ASP A 37 -12.22 -13.31 10.77
N ALA A 38 -11.70 -12.68 9.71
CA ALA A 38 -10.28 -12.39 9.58
C ALA A 38 -9.80 -11.38 10.64
N PHE A 39 -8.65 -11.65 11.29
CA PHE A 39 -8.10 -10.81 12.36
C PHE A 39 -6.58 -10.67 12.28
N ASP A 40 -6.00 -9.77 13.09
CA ASP A 40 -4.55 -9.46 13.10
C ASP A 40 -3.96 -9.21 11.71
N GLY A 41 -4.72 -8.48 10.88
CA GLY A 41 -4.29 -8.13 9.52
C GLY A 41 -3.06 -7.23 9.52
N TYR A 42 -2.20 -7.39 8.53
CA TYR A 42 -1.04 -6.54 8.30
C TYR A 42 -0.66 -6.47 6.82
N VAL A 43 0.02 -5.39 6.44
CA VAL A 43 0.53 -5.16 5.10
C VAL A 43 2.05 -5.07 5.12
N GLY A 44 2.69 -5.63 4.10
CA GLY A 44 4.10 -5.42 3.79
C GLY A 44 4.26 -4.70 2.46
N ILE A 45 5.07 -3.65 2.40
CA ILE A 45 5.25 -2.80 1.22
C ILE A 45 6.74 -2.69 0.89
N GLN A 46 7.09 -3.04 -0.35
CA GLN A 46 8.40 -2.75 -0.93
C GLN A 46 8.34 -1.43 -1.69
N ALA A 47 9.04 -0.42 -1.19
CA ALA A 47 9.07 0.92 -1.76
C ALA A 47 10.49 1.37 -2.11
N PHE A 48 10.61 2.32 -3.03
CA PHE A 48 11.86 2.87 -3.53
C PHE A 48 11.80 4.40 -3.55
N ASP A 49 12.82 5.06 -2.99
CA ASP A 49 13.02 6.52 -2.98
C ASP A 49 11.81 7.29 -2.40
N VAL A 50 11.29 6.86 -1.25
CA VAL A 50 10.23 7.61 -0.54
C VAL A 50 10.87 8.84 0.10
N GLY A 51 10.42 10.04 -0.26
CA GLY A 51 11.06 11.30 0.12
C GLY A 51 10.32 12.06 1.23
N ALA A 52 9.02 11.83 1.41
CA ALA A 52 8.18 12.52 2.38
C ALA A 52 7.30 11.56 3.19
N TYR A 53 6.75 12.08 4.29
CA TYR A 53 5.62 11.47 4.97
C TYR A 53 4.32 12.06 4.39
N GLY A 54 3.17 11.48 4.75
CA GLY A 54 1.83 11.90 4.36
C GLY A 54 1.15 10.96 3.36
N HIS A 55 1.77 9.83 3.03
CA HIS A 55 1.17 8.87 2.09
C HIS A 55 0.11 8.03 2.78
N GLU A 56 -0.88 7.59 2.01
CA GLU A 56 -1.98 6.78 2.51
C GLU A 56 -1.92 5.37 1.94
N ILE A 57 -2.14 4.39 2.82
CA ILE A 57 -2.39 3.01 2.44
C ILE A 57 -3.88 2.78 2.68
N LEU A 58 -4.61 2.45 1.60
CA LEU A 58 -6.05 2.30 1.60
C LEU A 58 -6.40 0.81 1.52
N ILE A 59 -7.18 0.32 2.48
CA ILE A 59 -7.78 -1.02 2.45
C ILE A 59 -9.29 -0.85 2.29
N ASN A 60 -9.86 -1.41 1.22
CA ASN A 60 -11.28 -1.25 0.88
C ASN A 60 -11.75 0.21 0.75
N GLY A 61 -10.81 1.14 0.51
CA GLY A 61 -11.07 2.58 0.42
C GLY A 61 -10.90 3.33 1.73
N ASP A 62 -10.72 2.64 2.86
CA ASP A 62 -10.46 3.24 4.16
C ASP A 62 -8.95 3.38 4.40
N PRO A 63 -8.47 4.56 4.85
CA PRO A 63 -7.06 4.75 5.14
C PRO A 63 -6.65 4.01 6.42
N MET A 64 -5.46 3.42 6.40
CA MET A 64 -4.77 2.95 7.59
C MET A 64 -4.31 4.16 8.41
N SER A 65 -5.24 4.85 9.07
CA SER A 65 -4.99 6.12 9.76
C SER A 65 -3.84 6.02 10.75
N GLY A 66 -2.89 6.97 10.68
CA GLY A 66 -1.71 7.00 11.54
C GLY A 66 -0.55 6.12 11.07
N PHE A 67 -0.69 5.45 9.93
CA PHE A 67 0.33 4.66 9.28
C PHE A 67 0.74 5.26 7.94
N ASP A 68 2.01 5.12 7.60
CA ASP A 68 2.64 5.74 6.44
C ASP A 68 3.88 4.94 6.02
N ILE A 69 4.33 5.13 4.78
CA ILE A 69 5.59 4.58 4.29
C ILE A 69 6.69 5.59 4.67
N PRO A 70 7.64 5.23 5.55
CA PRO A 70 8.63 6.20 6.01
C PRO A 70 9.60 6.62 4.88
N PRO A 71 10.11 7.87 4.88
CA PRO A 71 11.13 8.30 3.95
C PRO A 71 12.40 7.46 4.06
N ASN A 72 12.91 7.03 2.91
CA ASN A 72 14.19 6.37 2.80
C ASN A 72 14.71 6.42 1.36
N ASP A 73 15.99 6.72 1.21
CA ASP A 73 16.69 6.64 -0.07
C ASP A 73 16.88 5.16 -0.48
N GLY A 74 16.57 4.84 -1.72
CA GLY A 74 16.68 3.52 -2.29
C GLY A 74 15.59 2.55 -1.81
N TRP A 75 15.88 1.26 -1.95
CA TRP A 75 14.93 0.20 -1.63
C TRP A 75 14.77 0.00 -0.13
N GLN A 76 13.51 -0.06 0.29
CA GLN A 76 13.12 -0.48 1.62
C GLN A 76 11.97 -1.49 1.55
N TYR A 77 11.84 -2.27 2.63
CA TYR A 77 10.67 -3.09 2.87
C TYR A 77 10.15 -2.78 4.27
N TRP A 78 8.89 -2.40 4.34
CA TRP A 78 8.24 -1.96 5.56
C TRP A 78 6.99 -2.81 5.80
N VAL A 79 6.65 -3.04 7.07
CA VAL A 79 5.50 -3.85 7.48
C VAL A 79 4.78 -3.14 8.61
N ASP A 80 3.46 -3.11 8.55
CA ASP A 80 2.64 -2.63 9.66
C ASP A 80 1.26 -3.28 9.70
N THR A 81 0.65 -3.21 10.88
CA THR A 81 -0.60 -3.87 11.22
C THR A 81 -1.79 -2.97 10.91
N PHE A 82 -2.93 -3.57 10.55
CA PHE A 82 -4.19 -2.86 10.37
C PHE A 82 -4.71 -2.26 11.67
N ALA A 83 -4.34 -2.85 12.82
CA ALA A 83 -4.87 -2.52 14.14
C ALA A 83 -6.41 -2.41 14.07
N ASP A 84 -6.97 -1.33 14.59
CA ASP A 84 -8.41 -1.02 14.51
C ASP A 84 -8.73 -0.03 13.37
N ALA A 85 -7.76 0.30 12.51
CA ALA A 85 -7.92 1.35 11.49
C ALA A 85 -8.75 0.87 10.28
N VAL A 86 -8.58 -0.39 9.89
CA VAL A 86 -9.25 -1.00 8.74
C VAL A 86 -9.62 -2.44 9.04
N SER A 87 -10.61 -2.99 8.32
CA SER A 87 -11.05 -4.38 8.47
C SER A 87 -11.12 -5.07 7.12
N LEU A 88 -10.82 -6.36 7.13
CA LEU A 88 -11.04 -7.25 5.98
C LEU A 88 -12.47 -7.78 6.01
N THR A 89 -12.99 -8.09 4.83
CA THR A 89 -14.33 -8.67 4.66
C THR A 89 -14.23 -9.99 3.89
N GLU A 90 -15.17 -10.91 4.07
CA GLU A 90 -15.23 -12.12 3.24
C GLU A 90 -15.40 -11.75 1.76
N GLY A 91 -14.62 -12.41 0.89
CA GLY A 91 -14.59 -12.19 -0.55
C GLY A 91 -13.53 -11.20 -0.99
N THR A 92 -13.85 -10.42 -2.03
CA THR A 92 -12.92 -9.51 -2.69
C THR A 92 -12.68 -8.26 -1.85
N ASN A 93 -11.42 -8.07 -1.45
CA ASN A 93 -10.91 -6.86 -0.83
C ASN A 93 -9.95 -6.16 -1.80
N ALA A 94 -9.68 -4.88 -1.57
CA ALA A 94 -8.78 -4.10 -2.43
C ALA A 94 -7.78 -3.27 -1.63
N LEU A 95 -6.54 -3.20 -2.11
CA LEU A 95 -5.51 -2.31 -1.61
C LEU A 95 -5.17 -1.23 -2.64
N ARG A 96 -4.97 0.00 -2.17
CA ARG A 96 -4.39 1.10 -2.95
C ARG A 96 -3.35 1.85 -2.12
N ILE A 97 -2.44 2.52 -2.80
CA ILE A 97 -1.48 3.45 -2.19
C ILE A 97 -1.71 4.80 -2.85
N ALA A 98 -1.77 5.85 -2.05
CA ALA A 98 -1.89 7.23 -2.51
C ALA A 98 -0.70 8.06 -1.99
N ARG A 99 -0.09 8.88 -2.85
CA ARG A 99 0.95 9.82 -2.43
C ARG A 99 0.33 11.02 -1.71
N ASP A 100 1.16 11.75 -0.98
CA ASP A 100 0.76 13.05 -0.45
C ASP A 100 0.69 14.06 -1.60
N VAL A 101 -0.52 14.49 -1.98
CA VAL A 101 -0.75 15.41 -3.09
C VAL A 101 -0.29 16.84 -2.79
N ASP A 102 -0.11 17.20 -1.52
CA ASP A 102 0.43 18.50 -1.10
C ASP A 102 1.97 18.53 -1.15
N SER A 103 2.61 17.37 -1.39
CA SER A 103 4.04 17.22 -1.58
C SER A 103 4.43 17.09 -3.07
N ASP A 104 5.69 17.39 -3.37
CA ASP A 104 6.33 17.08 -4.67
C ASP A 104 7.00 15.69 -4.67
N ASP A 105 6.66 14.81 -3.71
CA ASP A 105 7.34 13.53 -3.57
C ASP A 105 7.04 12.58 -4.73
N ALA A 106 8.05 11.79 -5.09
CA ALA A 106 7.98 10.82 -6.17
C ALA A 106 8.69 9.53 -5.74
N PHE A 107 7.94 8.44 -5.64
CA PHE A 107 8.44 7.16 -5.15
C PHE A 107 7.83 6.01 -5.95
N ALA A 108 8.39 4.81 -5.83
CA ALA A 108 7.87 3.64 -6.51
C ALA A 108 7.55 2.49 -5.56
N VAL A 109 6.52 1.72 -5.90
CA VAL A 109 6.07 0.53 -5.19
C VAL A 109 6.27 -0.68 -6.08
N GLY A 110 7.08 -1.62 -5.61
CA GLY A 110 7.37 -2.87 -6.31
C GLY A 110 6.35 -3.96 -5.99
N THR A 111 6.41 -4.47 -4.77
CA THR A 111 5.59 -5.59 -4.29
C THR A 111 4.88 -5.22 -3.00
N VAL A 112 3.64 -5.68 -2.87
CA VAL A 112 2.86 -5.57 -1.64
C VAL A 112 2.41 -6.96 -1.20
N THR A 113 2.41 -7.23 0.10
CA THR A 113 1.81 -8.41 0.72
C THR A 113 0.73 -7.98 1.69
N VAL A 114 -0.37 -8.72 1.71
CA VAL A 114 -1.42 -8.59 2.72
C VAL A 114 -1.54 -9.94 3.39
N HIS A 115 -1.58 -9.91 4.72
CA HIS A 115 -1.68 -11.08 5.56
C HIS A 115 -2.71 -10.86 6.64
N TRP A 116 -3.29 -11.95 7.11
CA TRP A 116 -4.22 -11.98 8.23
C TRP A 116 -4.15 -13.36 8.89
N LYS A 117 -4.80 -13.48 10.04
CA LYS A 117 -5.10 -14.75 10.70
C LYS A 117 -6.57 -15.08 10.51
N GLU A 118 -6.86 -16.37 10.54
CA GLU A 118 -8.20 -16.93 10.47
C GLU A 118 -8.42 -17.78 11.71
N PRO A 119 -9.67 -17.91 12.20
CA PRO A 119 -9.99 -18.87 13.23
C PRO A 119 -9.58 -20.28 12.80
N GLU A 120 -9.15 -21.13 13.72
CA GLU A 120 -9.02 -22.55 13.41
C GLU A 120 -10.42 -23.13 13.14
N ASP A 121 -10.59 -23.84 12.02
CA ASP A 121 -11.80 -24.62 11.77
C ASP A 121 -12.03 -25.57 12.95
N ALA A 122 -13.15 -25.40 13.66
CA ALA A 122 -13.52 -26.21 14.84
C ALA A 122 -14.00 -27.62 14.48
#